data_AF-A0AA36FKF5-F1
#
_entry.id   AF-A0AA36FKF5-F1
#
_cell.length_a   1.000
_cell.length_b   1.000
_cell.length_c   1.000
_cell.angle_alpha   90.00
_cell.angle_beta   90.00
_cell.angle_gamma   90.00
#
_symmetry.space_group_name_H-M   'P 1'
#
loop_
_entity.id
_entity.type
_entity.pdbx_description
1 polymer ?
#
loop_
_entity_poly.entity_id
_entity_poly.type
_entity_poly.pdbx_seq_one_letter_code
_entity_poly.pdbx_strand_id
1 'polypeptide(L)'
;MEELLLALTTILAVTSNQEFDETFYKRLETGYSYGYIGTSPTEQFHTVSSLQECAFYALNSQSEFFTYNKVSRVCKNYSPKNIMTVVSTNDNNEISFYRYSQWIKAYAISMNAGSRVYESFMNIGNTSSWKVDKCNGTFCPNFFRHPFLDFWEHLPIDEVKLVIYKNGTDSKTIIYDGRNTTLKTWFSHENLKSSPWDDLASDPNPKYLMSSY
;
A
#
# COMPACT_ATOMS: atom_id res chain seq x y z
N MET A 1 4.73 7.27 -21.71
CA MET A 1 4.94 7.57 -20.28
C MET A 1 5.13 6.27 -19.53
N GLU A 2 6.18 6.18 -18.72
CA GLU A 2 6.45 5.00 -17.91
C GLU A 2 6.11 5.27 -16.44
N GLU A 3 5.38 4.38 -15.79
CA GLU A 3 5.01 4.49 -14.37
C GLU A 3 5.46 3.24 -13.64
N LEU A 4 6.05 3.41 -12.46
CA LEU A 4 6.41 2.31 -11.58
C LEU A 4 5.31 2.16 -10.53
N LEU A 5 4.78 0.95 -10.38
CA LEU A 5 3.76 0.60 -9.39
C LEU A 5 4.27 -0.54 -8.53
N LEU A 6 4.25 -0.36 -7.21
CA LEU A 6 4.45 -1.42 -6.24
C LEU A 6 3.10 -1.86 -5.68
N ALA A 7 2.83 -3.16 -5.66
CA ALA A 7 1.67 -3.72 -5.00
C ALA A 7 2.04 -4.90 -4.08
N LEU A 8 1.31 -5.06 -2.98
CA LEU A 8 1.54 -6.08 -1.94
C LEU A 8 0.39 -7.08 -1.85
N THR A 9 0.67 -8.34 -1.49
CA THR A 9 -0.35 -9.37 -1.19
C THR A 9 -0.03 -10.09 0.12
N THR A 10 -1.02 -10.65 0.83
CA THR A 10 -0.90 -11.25 2.19
C THR A 10 -1.72 -12.54 2.37
N ILE A 11 -1.24 -13.56 3.11
CA ILE A 11 -1.94 -14.83 3.45
C ILE A 11 -1.56 -15.28 4.89
N LEU A 12 -2.50 -15.98 5.54
CA LEU A 12 -2.55 -16.43 6.94
C LEU A 12 -1.58 -17.56 7.32
N ALA A 13 -1.06 -17.50 8.55
CA ALA A 13 -0.99 -18.66 9.43
C ALA A 13 -2.32 -18.71 10.22
N VAL A 14 -3.11 -19.76 10.02
CA VAL A 14 -4.40 -19.98 10.68
C VAL A 14 -4.17 -20.55 12.08
N THR A 15 -4.56 -19.84 13.13
CA THR A 15 -4.85 -20.45 14.43
C THR A 15 -6.33 -20.28 14.72
N SER A 16 -7.02 -21.40 14.94
CA SER A 16 -8.47 -21.48 15.05
C SER A 16 -8.98 -20.71 16.27
N ASN A 17 -9.81 -19.69 16.03
CA ASN A 17 -11.01 -19.29 16.77
C ASN A 17 -11.17 -17.75 16.76
N GLN A 18 -11.92 -17.18 15.82
CA GLN A 18 -12.79 -16.02 16.09
C GLN A 18 -13.71 -15.68 14.92
N GLU A 19 -15.02 -15.65 15.19
CA GLU A 19 -16.07 -15.19 14.29
C GLU A 19 -15.95 -13.68 13.98
N PHE A 20 -15.47 -13.41 12.77
CA PHE A 20 -15.93 -12.38 11.84
C PHE A 20 -15.57 -12.96 10.47
N ASP A 21 -16.37 -12.78 9.43
CA ASP A 21 -16.06 -13.38 8.13
C ASP A 21 -14.83 -12.67 7.52
N GLU A 22 -13.63 -13.11 7.91
CA GLU A 22 -12.29 -12.63 7.52
C GLU A 22 -11.99 -12.90 6.03
N THR A 23 -12.99 -13.28 5.24
CA THR A 23 -12.84 -13.60 3.81
C THR A 23 -12.48 -12.39 2.95
N PHE A 24 -12.86 -11.17 3.34
CA PHE A 24 -12.63 -9.98 2.53
C PHE A 24 -11.76 -8.91 3.17
N TYR A 25 -11.73 -8.80 4.49
CA TYR A 25 -10.92 -7.80 5.19
C TYR A 25 -10.16 -8.41 6.34
N LYS A 26 -8.93 -7.97 6.50
CA LYS A 26 -8.03 -8.32 7.60
C LYS A 26 -7.79 -7.11 8.47
N ARG A 27 -7.70 -7.37 9.77
CA ARG A 27 -7.47 -6.33 10.78
C ARG A 27 -6.03 -5.80 10.68
N LEU A 28 -5.88 -4.48 10.71
CA LEU A 28 -4.61 -3.79 10.93
C LEU A 28 -4.21 -3.93 12.40
N GLU A 29 -2.91 -4.02 12.67
CA GLU A 29 -2.38 -4.16 14.04
C GLU A 29 -2.94 -3.07 14.99
N THR A 30 -3.14 -3.47 16.25
CA THR A 30 -3.63 -2.57 17.30
C THR A 30 -2.71 -1.37 17.50
N GLY A 31 -3.30 -0.22 17.82
CA GLY A 31 -2.55 1.02 18.02
C GLY A 31 -2.32 1.83 16.73
N TYR A 32 -2.87 1.37 15.60
CA TYR A 32 -2.77 2.06 14.32
C TYR A 32 -4.12 2.30 13.66
N SER A 33 -4.23 3.43 12.95
CA SER A 33 -5.41 3.78 12.19
C SER A 33 -5.08 4.58 10.94
N TYR A 34 -6.04 4.70 10.03
CA TYR A 34 -5.89 5.45 8.80
C TYR A 34 -6.28 6.91 8.97
N GLY A 35 -5.50 7.80 8.34
CA GLY A 35 -5.80 9.22 8.20
C GLY A 35 -5.54 9.68 6.77
N TYR A 36 -5.90 10.93 6.46
CA TYR A 36 -5.56 11.55 5.19
C TYR A 36 -4.36 12.49 5.35
N ILE A 37 -3.50 12.58 4.33
CA ILE A 37 -2.45 13.61 4.26
C ILE A 37 -3.03 14.81 3.51
N GLY A 38 -3.27 15.92 4.22
CA GLY A 38 -3.83 17.16 3.67
C GLY A 38 -5.30 17.42 4.04
N THR A 39 -6.00 18.24 3.25
CA THR A 39 -7.45 18.47 3.45
C THR A 39 -8.23 17.24 3.06
N SER A 40 -8.81 16.59 4.07
CA SER A 40 -9.68 15.42 3.91
C SER A 40 -10.80 15.73 2.90
N PRO A 41 -10.96 14.98 1.80
CA PRO A 41 -12.15 15.10 0.97
C PRO A 41 -13.33 14.72 1.86
N THR A 42 -14.36 15.59 1.93
CA THR A 42 -15.59 15.48 2.73
C THR A 42 -15.73 14.11 3.38
N GLU A 43 -15.24 14.00 4.62
CA GLU A 43 -15.10 12.73 5.32
C GLU A 43 -16.42 11.97 5.29
N GLN A 44 -16.46 10.86 4.56
CA GLN A 44 -17.63 9.98 4.54
C GLN A 44 -17.63 9.14 5.80
N PHE A 45 -18.00 9.80 6.89
CA PHE A 45 -18.27 9.17 8.16
C PHE A 45 -19.72 8.71 8.18
N HIS A 46 -19.90 7.43 8.45
CA HIS A 46 -21.22 6.84 8.59
C HIS A 46 -21.35 6.31 10.02
N THR A 47 -22.40 6.69 10.71
CA THR A 47 -22.79 5.97 11.94
C THR A 47 -23.50 4.69 11.52
N VAL A 48 -23.01 3.55 12.00
CA VAL A 48 -23.53 2.23 11.64
C VAL A 48 -23.92 1.44 12.90
N SER A 49 -24.75 0.42 12.77
CA SER A 49 -25.16 -0.40 13.91
C SER A 49 -24.09 -1.41 14.35
N SER A 50 -23.17 -1.78 13.46
CA SER A 50 -22.20 -2.86 13.69
C SER A 50 -20.95 -2.75 12.81
N LEU A 51 -19.92 -3.52 13.18
CA LEU A 51 -18.72 -3.67 12.35
C LEU A 51 -19.05 -4.35 11.01
N GLN A 52 -19.95 -5.33 11.01
CA GLN A 52 -20.41 -6.03 9.80
C GLN A 52 -21.01 -5.05 8.80
N GLU A 53 -21.84 -4.12 9.30
CA GLU A 53 -22.44 -3.09 8.45
C GLU A 53 -21.38 -2.14 7.88
N CYS A 54 -20.39 -1.73 8.67
CA CYS A 54 -19.25 -0.94 8.18
C CYS A 54 -18.49 -1.66 7.05
N ALA A 55 -18.18 -2.94 7.25
CA ALA A 55 -17.50 -3.76 6.25
C ALA A 55 -18.33 -3.88 4.96
N PHE A 56 -19.66 -4.05 5.06
CA PHE A 56 -20.55 -4.08 3.90
C PHE A 56 -20.56 -2.75 3.13
N TYR A 57 -20.59 -1.61 3.83
CA TYR A 57 -20.43 -0.30 3.19
C TYR A 57 -19.09 -0.18 2.46
N ALA A 58 -17.99 -0.61 3.09
CA ALA A 58 -16.66 -0.59 2.49
C ALA A 58 -16.58 -1.47 1.23
N LEU A 59 -17.19 -2.67 1.25
CA LEU A 59 -17.26 -3.54 0.08
C LEU A 59 -18.00 -2.87 -1.09
N ASN A 60 -19.17 -2.28 -0.82
CA ASN A 60 -20.01 -1.66 -1.85
C ASN A 60 -19.38 -0.39 -2.43
N SER A 61 -18.61 0.35 -1.63
CA SER A 61 -17.82 1.49 -2.10
C SER A 61 -16.51 1.09 -2.78
N GLN A 62 -16.20 -0.20 -2.86
CA GLN A 62 -14.92 -0.74 -3.32
C GLN A 62 -13.72 -0.16 -2.55
N SER A 63 -13.93 0.20 -1.28
CA SER A 63 -12.89 0.73 -0.43
C SER A 63 -11.92 -0.37 -0.05
N GLU A 64 -10.63 -0.15 -0.30
CA GLU A 64 -9.57 -1.08 0.12
C GLU A 64 -9.34 -1.02 1.63
N PHE A 65 -9.77 0.08 2.29
CA PHE A 65 -9.52 0.32 3.70
C PHE A 65 -10.74 0.95 4.39
N PHE A 66 -10.95 0.57 5.64
CA PHE A 66 -11.92 1.22 6.51
C PHE A 66 -11.49 1.16 7.98
N THR A 67 -12.07 2.06 8.78
CA THR A 67 -11.89 2.11 10.23
C THR A 67 -13.25 2.12 10.90
N TYR A 68 -13.38 1.40 12.01
CA TYR A 68 -14.61 1.32 12.79
C TYR A 68 -14.31 1.59 14.27
N ASN A 69 -15.08 2.47 14.89
CA ASN A 69 -15.01 2.74 16.33
C ASN A 69 -16.11 1.95 17.06
N LYS A 70 -15.72 1.07 17.99
CA LYS A 70 -16.65 0.21 18.74
C LYS A 70 -17.64 0.98 19.61
N VAL A 71 -17.26 2.16 20.10
CA VAL A 71 -18.06 2.95 21.06
C VAL A 71 -18.91 3.97 20.34
N SER A 72 -18.30 4.83 19.52
CA SER A 72 -19.03 5.87 18.78
C SER A 72 -19.80 5.32 17.59
N ARG A 73 -19.54 4.07 17.20
CA ARG A 73 -20.15 3.40 16.04
C ARG A 73 -19.91 4.12 14.71
N VAL A 74 -18.86 4.94 14.66
CA VAL A 74 -18.43 5.64 13.45
C VAL A 74 -17.63 4.68 12.57
N CYS A 75 -18.07 4.56 11.32
CA CYS A 75 -17.40 3.91 10.21
C CYS A 75 -16.77 4.96 9.31
N LYS A 76 -15.49 4.80 9.00
CA LYS A 76 -14.72 5.67 8.11
C LYS A 76 -14.24 4.81 6.94
N ASN A 77 -14.69 5.13 5.72
CA ASN A 77 -14.20 4.47 4.51
C ASN A 77 -13.15 5.33 3.83
N TYR A 78 -12.12 4.68 3.31
CA TYR A 78 -11.05 5.39 2.63
C TYR A 78 -11.01 5.03 1.15
N SER A 79 -10.82 6.05 0.32
CA SER A 79 -10.67 5.89 -1.11
C SER A 79 -9.19 5.70 -1.46
N PRO A 80 -8.83 4.69 -2.28
CA PRO A 80 -7.46 4.49 -2.73
C PRO A 80 -6.96 5.61 -3.64
N LYS A 81 -7.85 6.50 -4.10
CA LYS A 81 -7.49 7.69 -4.90
C LYS A 81 -6.89 8.82 -4.05
N ASN A 82 -7.07 8.77 -2.73
CA ASN A 82 -6.62 9.81 -1.82
C ASN A 82 -5.26 9.45 -1.23
N ILE A 83 -4.47 10.47 -0.90
CA ILE A 83 -3.20 10.26 -0.17
C ILE A 83 -3.54 9.98 1.30
N MET A 84 -3.25 8.77 1.74
CA MET A 84 -3.51 8.31 3.10
C MET A 84 -2.24 8.27 3.93
N THR A 85 -2.39 8.38 5.24
CA THR A 85 -1.38 8.10 6.27
C THR A 85 -1.88 7.00 7.22
N VAL A 86 -0.98 6.25 7.83
CA VAL A 86 -1.29 5.43 9.00
C VAL A 86 -0.71 6.16 10.18
N VAL A 87 -1.57 6.47 11.14
CA VAL A 87 -1.21 7.19 12.35
C VAL A 87 -1.29 6.24 13.53
N SER A 88 -0.36 6.39 14.47
CA SER A 88 -0.52 5.79 15.79
C SER A 88 -1.78 6.37 16.42
N THR A 89 -2.69 5.51 16.86
CA THR A 89 -3.89 5.89 17.59
C THR A 89 -3.82 5.34 19.01
N ASN A 90 -4.15 6.20 19.99
CA ASN A 90 -4.31 5.79 21.38
C ASN A 90 -5.74 5.33 21.69
N ASP A 91 -6.65 5.41 20.70
CA ASP A 91 -8.03 4.95 20.88
C ASP A 91 -8.14 3.44 20.65
N ASN A 92 -8.14 2.68 21.75
CA ASN A 92 -8.31 1.23 21.74
C ASN A 92 -9.69 0.77 21.21
N ASN A 93 -10.62 1.69 21.00
CA ASN A 93 -11.91 1.42 20.37
C ASN A 93 -11.87 1.53 18.86
N GLU A 94 -10.86 2.17 18.30
CA GLU A 94 -10.67 2.32 16.87
C GLU A 94 -9.99 1.06 16.31
N ILE A 95 -10.64 0.43 15.34
CA ILE A 95 -10.15 -0.78 14.69
C ILE A 95 -10.12 -0.53 13.18
N SER A 96 -8.96 -0.75 12.58
CA SER A 96 -8.74 -0.52 11.16
C SER A 96 -8.59 -1.83 10.40
N PHE A 97 -9.01 -1.82 9.14
CA PHE A 97 -9.09 -3.01 8.29
C PHE A 97 -8.63 -2.71 6.86
N TYR A 98 -8.01 -3.70 6.22
CA TYR A 98 -7.60 -3.67 4.82
C TYR A 98 -8.11 -4.88 4.06
N ARG A 99 -8.35 -4.72 2.75
CA ARG A 99 -8.94 -5.76 1.92
C ARG A 99 -7.95 -6.90 1.64
N TYR A 100 -8.41 -8.14 1.81
CA TYR A 100 -7.62 -9.38 1.74
C TYR A 100 -7.36 -9.90 0.30
N SER A 101 -8.28 -9.64 -0.64
CA SER A 101 -8.30 -10.35 -1.93
C SER A 101 -7.68 -9.62 -3.12
N GLN A 102 -6.93 -8.53 -2.89
CA GLN A 102 -6.37 -7.72 -3.99
C GLN A 102 -4.93 -7.29 -3.70
N TRP A 103 -4.16 -7.16 -4.76
CA TRP A 103 -2.87 -6.47 -4.75
C TRP A 103 -3.09 -5.04 -4.25
N ILE A 104 -2.56 -4.73 -3.07
CA ILE A 104 -2.71 -3.40 -2.46
C ILE A 104 -1.64 -2.51 -3.07
N LYS A 105 -2.05 -1.47 -3.79
CA LYS A 105 -1.12 -0.45 -4.30
C LYS A 105 -0.41 0.20 -3.11
N ALA A 106 0.90 0.02 -3.04
CA ALA A 106 1.72 0.53 -1.94
C ALA A 106 2.58 1.72 -2.34
N TYR A 107 2.94 1.84 -3.63
CA TYR A 107 3.73 2.95 -4.14
C TYR A 107 3.45 3.13 -5.62
N ALA A 108 3.41 4.36 -6.11
CA ALA A 108 3.54 4.63 -7.53
C ALA A 108 4.28 5.93 -7.79
N ILE A 109 5.03 5.97 -8.88
CA ILE A 109 5.70 7.18 -9.34
C ILE A 109 5.84 7.19 -10.86
N SER A 110 5.60 8.34 -11.49
CA SER A 110 5.89 8.50 -12.91
C SER A 110 7.39 8.66 -13.14
N MET A 111 7.94 7.88 -14.07
CA MET A 111 9.34 7.96 -14.45
C MET A 111 9.63 9.27 -15.21
N ASN A 112 10.91 9.68 -15.20
CA ASN A 112 11.42 10.91 -15.85
C ASN A 112 10.94 12.24 -15.24
N ALA A 113 10.25 12.23 -14.10
CA ALA A 113 9.88 13.46 -13.38
C ALA A 113 11.04 14.10 -12.58
N GLY A 114 12.21 13.44 -12.54
CA GLY A 114 13.36 13.86 -11.73
C GLY A 114 13.13 13.68 -10.22
N SER A 115 12.14 12.87 -9.86
CA SER A 115 11.79 12.57 -8.48
C SER A 115 12.81 11.65 -7.82
N ARG A 116 13.02 11.86 -6.53
CA ARG A 116 13.92 11.07 -5.69
C ARG A 116 13.20 9.81 -5.22
N VAL A 117 13.30 8.74 -6.01
CA VAL A 117 12.53 7.50 -5.79
C VAL A 117 12.91 6.87 -4.46
N TYR A 118 14.20 6.71 -4.17
CA TYR A 118 14.65 6.09 -2.93
C TYR A 118 14.19 6.88 -1.69
N GLU A 119 14.46 8.18 -1.62
CA GLU A 119 14.07 9.00 -0.47
C GLU A 119 12.55 9.05 -0.27
N SER A 120 11.78 9.17 -1.35
CA SER A 120 10.32 9.14 -1.24
C SER A 120 9.81 7.78 -0.80
N PHE A 121 10.33 6.67 -1.35
CA PHE A 121 9.96 5.32 -0.94
C PHE A 121 10.28 5.05 0.54
N MET A 122 11.46 5.47 0.97
CA MET A 122 11.95 5.34 2.35
C MET A 122 11.40 6.39 3.32
N ASN A 123 10.57 7.33 2.87
CA ASN A 123 10.02 8.42 3.69
C ASN A 123 11.09 9.32 4.34
N ILE A 124 12.18 9.60 3.62
CA ILE A 124 13.31 10.40 4.13
C ILE A 124 13.17 11.84 3.65
N GLY A 125 12.62 12.73 4.48
CA GLY A 125 12.44 14.16 4.15
C GLY A 125 10.97 14.53 3.95
N ASN A 126 10.66 15.33 2.94
CA ASN A 126 9.30 15.76 2.61
C ASN A 126 9.03 15.76 1.10
N THR A 127 7.75 15.86 0.71
CA THR A 127 7.31 15.74 -0.69
C THR A 127 7.98 16.74 -1.64
N SER A 128 8.23 17.95 -1.16
CA SER A 128 8.92 19.00 -1.93
C SER A 128 10.38 18.64 -2.17
N SER A 129 11.06 18.13 -1.15
CA SER A 129 12.45 17.65 -1.26
C SER A 129 12.57 16.44 -2.20
N TRP A 130 11.54 15.61 -2.27
CA TRP A 130 11.50 14.44 -3.17
C TRP A 130 11.18 14.79 -4.62
N LYS A 131 10.77 16.04 -4.90
CA LYS A 131 10.32 16.49 -6.23
C LYS A 131 9.16 15.64 -6.77
N VAL A 132 8.23 15.27 -5.89
CA VAL A 132 7.00 14.52 -6.24
C VAL A 132 5.77 15.42 -6.33
N ASP A 133 5.89 16.68 -5.89
CA ASP A 133 4.82 17.68 -5.99
C ASP A 133 4.66 18.25 -7.41
N LYS A 134 5.61 17.96 -8.32
CA LYS A 134 5.62 18.49 -9.68
C LYS A 134 4.91 17.53 -10.63
N CYS A 135 3.85 18.03 -11.26
CA CYS A 135 3.14 17.34 -12.33
C CYS A 135 4.05 16.99 -13.51
N ASN A 136 3.82 15.82 -14.11
CA ASN A 136 4.39 15.46 -15.41
C ASN A 136 3.31 15.59 -16.49
N GLY A 137 3.27 16.75 -17.15
CA GLY A 137 2.17 17.08 -18.07
C GLY A 137 0.84 17.22 -17.33
N THR A 138 -0.18 16.49 -17.78
CA THR A 138 -1.53 16.49 -17.19
C THR A 138 -1.70 15.55 -15.99
N PHE A 139 -0.67 14.81 -15.60
CA PHE A 139 -0.75 13.80 -14.54
C PHE A 139 -0.26 14.37 -13.20
N CYS A 140 -1.20 14.53 -12.26
CA CYS A 140 -0.97 15.08 -10.92
C CYS A 140 -1.88 14.42 -9.87
N PRO A 141 -1.39 14.13 -8.65
CA PRO A 141 0.03 13.94 -8.34
C PRO A 141 0.55 12.72 -9.12
N ASN A 142 1.75 12.82 -9.66
CA ASN A 142 2.44 11.72 -10.35
C ASN A 142 3.12 10.75 -9.37
N PHE A 143 2.62 10.73 -8.13
CA PHE A 143 3.21 10.06 -6.99
C PHE A 143 2.12 9.58 -6.04
N PHE A 144 2.32 8.38 -5.52
CA PHE A 144 1.52 7.79 -4.48
C PHE A 144 2.46 6.99 -3.58
N ARG A 145 2.30 7.13 -2.27
CA ARG A 145 2.99 6.31 -1.29
C ARG A 145 2.02 5.91 -0.21
N HIS A 146 1.83 4.61 -0.06
CA HIS A 146 1.01 4.06 0.99
C HIS A 146 1.81 3.97 2.29
N PRO A 147 1.19 4.25 3.45
CA PRO A 147 1.86 4.22 4.76
C PRO A 147 2.24 2.82 5.23
N PHE A 148 1.69 1.78 4.60
CA PHE A 148 2.09 0.39 4.85
C PHE A 148 3.59 0.18 4.69
N LEU A 149 4.25 0.97 3.85
CA LEU A 149 5.69 0.92 3.73
C LEU A 149 6.41 1.25 5.04
N ASP A 150 5.84 2.11 5.88
CA ASP A 150 6.42 2.48 7.19
C ASP A 150 6.20 1.41 8.26
N PHE A 151 5.26 0.48 8.04
CA PHE A 151 4.92 -0.61 8.95
C PHE A 151 5.21 -1.99 8.33
N TRP A 152 6.10 -2.05 7.34
CA TRP A 152 6.38 -3.25 6.56
C TRP A 152 6.58 -4.50 7.42
N GLU A 153 7.38 -4.38 8.48
CA GLU A 153 7.76 -5.47 9.38
C GLU A 153 6.58 -6.04 10.18
N HIS A 154 5.48 -5.30 10.27
CA HIS A 154 4.26 -5.68 10.97
C HIS A 154 3.19 -6.26 10.02
N LEU A 155 3.45 -6.24 8.72
CA LEU A 155 2.51 -6.70 7.72
C LEU A 155 2.84 -8.14 7.31
N PRO A 156 1.82 -9.01 7.20
CA PRO A 156 2.01 -10.39 6.73
C PRO A 156 2.12 -10.43 5.19
N ILE A 157 3.18 -9.83 4.64
CA ILE A 157 3.40 -9.70 3.19
C ILE A 157 3.92 -11.02 2.62
N ASP A 158 3.21 -11.58 1.64
CA ASP A 158 3.62 -12.79 0.92
C ASP A 158 4.42 -12.50 -0.33
N GLU A 159 3.94 -11.54 -1.13
CA GLU A 159 4.56 -11.19 -2.39
C GLU A 159 4.51 -9.69 -2.61
N VAL A 160 5.51 -9.24 -3.34
CA VAL A 160 5.67 -7.86 -3.75
C VAL A 160 5.75 -7.82 -5.26
N LYS A 161 4.82 -7.10 -5.87
CA LYS A 161 4.73 -6.95 -7.31
C LYS A 161 5.22 -5.57 -7.72
N LEU A 162 6.19 -5.53 -8.62
CA LEU A 162 6.64 -4.32 -9.29
C LEU A 162 6.11 -4.33 -10.73
N VAL A 163 5.31 -3.34 -11.10
CA VAL A 163 4.78 -3.19 -12.46
C VAL A 163 5.36 -1.91 -13.07
N ILE A 164 5.89 -2.03 -14.27
CA ILE A 164 6.26 -0.89 -15.11
C ILE A 164 5.18 -0.76 -16.17
N TYR A 165 4.48 0.36 -16.14
CA TYR A 165 3.54 0.76 -17.18
C TYR A 165 4.29 1.45 -18.30
N LYS A 166 3.82 1.29 -19.55
CA LYS A 166 4.24 2.14 -20.67
C LYS A 166 3.00 2.55 -21.45
N ASN A 167 2.75 3.85 -21.54
CA ASN A 167 1.57 4.43 -22.20
C ASN A 167 0.24 3.84 -21.67
N GLY A 168 0.13 3.64 -20.35
CA GLY A 168 -1.11 3.14 -19.72
C GLY A 168 -1.39 1.65 -19.91
N THR A 169 -0.48 0.90 -20.53
CA THR A 169 -0.57 -0.57 -20.66
C THR A 169 0.50 -1.22 -19.78
N ASP A 170 0.17 -2.33 -19.11
CA ASP A 170 1.13 -3.16 -18.35
C ASP A 170 2.28 -3.55 -19.30
N SER A 171 3.48 -3.00 -19.07
CA SER A 171 4.62 -3.25 -19.97
C SER A 171 5.46 -4.41 -19.46
N LYS A 172 5.71 -4.45 -18.15
CA LYS A 172 6.58 -5.44 -17.49
C LYS A 172 6.17 -5.64 -16.04
N THR A 173 6.22 -6.87 -15.55
CA THR A 173 5.89 -7.22 -14.15
C THR A 173 6.98 -8.09 -13.56
N ILE A 174 7.47 -7.70 -12.39
CA ILE A 174 8.38 -8.47 -11.55
C ILE A 174 7.63 -8.86 -10.27
N ILE A 175 7.83 -10.08 -9.78
CA ILE A 175 7.25 -10.55 -8.52
C ILE A 175 8.39 -11.03 -7.62
N TYR A 176 8.34 -10.61 -6.36
CA TYR A 176 9.25 -11.02 -5.30
C TYR A 176 8.49 -11.73 -4.18
N ASP A 177 9.16 -12.63 -3.47
CA ASP A 177 8.74 -13.13 -2.16
C ASP A 177 8.89 -12.01 -1.13
N GLY A 178 7.78 -11.64 -0.51
CA GLY A 178 7.72 -10.60 0.52
C GLY A 178 7.92 -11.14 1.94
N ARG A 179 7.91 -12.45 2.14
CA ARG A 179 7.89 -13.06 3.47
C ARG A 179 9.23 -12.87 4.16
N ASN A 180 9.19 -12.47 5.44
CA ASN A 180 10.37 -12.22 6.27
C ASN A 180 11.34 -11.18 5.65
N THR A 181 10.82 -10.26 4.86
CA THR A 181 11.60 -9.17 4.27
C THR A 181 11.38 -7.87 5.02
N THR A 182 12.27 -6.90 4.79
CA THR A 182 12.12 -5.52 5.24
C THR A 182 11.87 -4.61 4.05
N LEU A 183 11.50 -3.35 4.31
CA LEU A 183 11.40 -2.32 3.27
C LEU A 183 12.69 -2.17 2.43
N LYS A 184 13.85 -2.57 2.97
CA LYS A 184 15.17 -2.48 2.34
C LYS A 184 15.66 -3.79 1.70
N THR A 185 14.98 -4.91 1.89
CA THR A 185 15.48 -6.25 1.48
C THR A 185 14.52 -7.05 0.60
N TRP A 186 13.25 -6.64 0.48
CA TRP A 186 12.28 -7.38 -0.35
C TRP A 186 12.68 -7.52 -1.83
N PHE A 187 13.46 -6.55 -2.34
CA PHE A 187 13.92 -6.51 -3.73
C PHE A 187 15.24 -7.25 -3.96
N SER A 188 15.79 -7.94 -2.93
CA SER A 188 16.98 -8.78 -3.07
C SER A 188 16.77 -9.89 -4.11
N HIS A 189 17.83 -10.30 -4.78
CA HIS A 189 17.78 -11.34 -5.80
C HIS A 189 17.22 -12.67 -5.29
N GLU A 190 17.58 -13.06 -4.06
CA GLU A 190 17.09 -14.28 -3.41
C GLU A 190 15.57 -14.32 -3.24
N ASN A 191 14.92 -13.15 -3.26
CA ASN A 191 13.48 -13.03 -3.17
C ASN A 191 12.82 -12.97 -4.55
N LEU A 192 13.55 -12.94 -5.67
CA LEU A 192 12.97 -12.84 -7.01
C LEU A 192 12.23 -14.14 -7.36
N LYS A 193 10.90 -14.05 -7.52
CA LYS A 193 10.05 -15.17 -7.95
C LYS A 193 9.84 -15.21 -9.46
N SER A 194 9.66 -14.06 -10.08
CA SER A 194 9.48 -13.97 -11.53
C SER A 194 9.95 -12.61 -12.05
N SER A 195 10.59 -12.62 -13.22
CA SER A 195 11.02 -11.43 -13.96
C SER A 195 10.64 -11.59 -15.43
N PRO A 196 10.31 -10.49 -16.15
CA PRO A 196 10.08 -10.51 -17.58
C PRO A 196 11.40 -10.42 -18.38
N TRP A 197 12.54 -10.39 -17.70
CA TRP A 197 13.88 -10.44 -18.29
C TRP A 197 14.66 -11.63 -17.74
N ASP A 198 15.29 -12.38 -18.63
CA ASP A 198 15.98 -13.64 -18.32
C ASP A 198 17.32 -13.43 -17.60
N ASP A 199 17.98 -12.29 -17.85
CA ASP A 199 19.25 -11.91 -17.22
C ASP A 199 19.09 -11.69 -15.71
N LEU A 200 17.97 -11.08 -15.32
CA LEU A 200 17.59 -10.87 -13.93
C LEU A 200 17.48 -12.16 -13.11
N ALA A 201 17.14 -13.28 -13.71
CA ALA A 201 17.04 -14.57 -13.02
C ALA A 201 18.39 -15.28 -12.86
N SER A 202 19.44 -14.81 -13.56
CA SER A 202 20.72 -15.51 -13.70
C SER A 202 21.93 -14.80 -13.09
N ASP A 203 21.78 -13.54 -12.69
CA ASP A 203 22.87 -12.73 -12.10
C ASP A 203 22.78 -12.68 -10.56
N PRO A 204 23.77 -13.23 -9.82
CA PRO A 204 23.80 -13.20 -8.36
C PRO A 204 24.09 -11.81 -7.76
N ASN A 205 24.49 -10.81 -8.56
CA ASN A 205 24.75 -9.44 -8.11
C ASN A 205 23.96 -8.41 -8.91
N PRO A 206 22.63 -8.44 -8.82
CA PRO A 206 21.89 -7.53 -9.64
C PRO A 206 21.96 -6.09 -9.13
N LYS A 207 22.43 -5.21 -9.99
CA LYS A 207 22.33 -3.77 -9.80
C LYS A 207 20.90 -3.33 -10.14
N TYR A 208 19.95 -3.52 -9.23
CA TYR A 208 18.56 -3.16 -9.50
C TYR A 208 18.18 -1.74 -9.09
N LEU A 209 17.52 -1.07 -10.03
CA LEU A 209 16.43 -0.08 -9.99
C LEU A 209 16.46 1.08 -8.98
N MET A 210 17.00 0.92 -7.78
CA MET A 210 17.08 1.96 -6.75
C MET A 210 18.48 2.55 -6.54
N SER A 211 19.54 1.92 -7.07
CA SER A 211 20.92 2.44 -6.93
C SER A 211 21.38 3.32 -8.10
N SER A 212 20.59 3.44 -9.16
CA SER A 212 21.03 4.01 -10.45
C SER A 212 20.14 5.14 -11.00
N TYR A 213 19.24 5.71 -10.18
CA TYR A 213 18.43 6.88 -10.55
C TYR A 213 18.33 7.88 -9.40
#